data_AF-A0A927NHU1-F1
#
_entry.id   AF-A0A927NHU1-F1
#
_cell.length_a   1.000
_cell.length_b   1.000
_cell.length_c   1.000
_cell.angle_alpha   90.00
_cell.angle_beta   90.00
_cell.angle_gamma   90.00
#
_symmetry.space_group_name_H-M   'P 1'
#
loop_
_entity.id
_entity.type
_entity.pdbx_description
1 polymer ?
#
loop_
_entity_poly.entity_id
_entity_poly.type
_entity_poly.pdbx_seq_one_letter_code
_entity_poly.pdbx_strand_id
1 'polypeptide(L)'
;MLKKLFSTILATVLCATVFLSVGCSRNGEQSSNPPSTETGADDVLNSSTGDDLSADIPYTATLTSATNNTTVNLLSGNVYEFASNYSINVDWPNSMDYANGQTQYEPTPAHITWADSEAANYYTVKIGRKSDLSDAQTFATFTNSLDVEDLFMGTEYYYQIIAHRATRTVKSNVFTFTTAHLPRTISLPATYRDTNCRDIGGYYTEDGNYRIKQGVAYRSAEVQHCTAEAKNKLLYKMGIKTELALHSATTPDLGDAVNFITVESPHYVNYGGIHYAFAAQHLATALLTFADANNYPILFHCQLGRDRTGTLAFLLGALCGVGQQDLFLDFEMAYFSNYGSIGWDGNGTPKAKTGQFERMFRYINEGVSEQDNEHDDYGDPVSQSTITNPYFKTTDTTLAERTATYLKGFLGEYGINDDVIAAIRANLLEEV
;
A
#
# COMPACT_ATOMS: atom_id res chain seq x y z
N MET A 1 43.67 -7.33 -15.97
CA MET A 1 42.98 -6.39 -15.07
C MET A 1 42.02 -5.49 -15.86
N LEU A 2 41.14 -6.08 -16.70
CA LEU A 2 40.21 -5.33 -17.57
C LEU A 2 39.00 -6.21 -18.00
N LYS A 3 38.35 -6.86 -17.02
CA LYS A 3 37.12 -7.67 -17.23
C LYS A 3 36.03 -7.45 -16.17
N LYS A 4 36.13 -6.39 -15.34
CA LYS A 4 35.20 -6.14 -14.21
C LYS A 4 34.50 -4.77 -14.22
N LEU A 5 34.48 -4.04 -15.35
CA LEU A 5 33.97 -2.66 -15.38
C LEU A 5 32.74 -2.41 -16.28
N PHE A 6 32.00 -3.45 -16.70
CA PHE A 6 30.82 -3.29 -17.59
C PHE A 6 29.48 -3.73 -16.97
N SER A 7 29.44 -4.04 -15.66
CA SER A 7 28.25 -4.59 -15.01
C SER A 7 27.36 -3.56 -14.29
N THR A 8 27.67 -2.25 -14.34
CA THR A 8 27.05 -1.29 -13.39
C THR A 8 26.52 0.00 -14.01
N ILE A 9 26.40 0.12 -15.34
CA ILE A 9 25.96 1.38 -15.99
C ILE A 9 24.75 1.21 -16.94
N LEU A 10 24.07 0.06 -16.98
CA LEU A 10 22.89 -0.10 -17.85
C LEU A 10 21.70 -0.75 -17.13
N ALA A 11 21.26 -0.14 -16.03
CA ALA A 11 20.00 -0.46 -15.36
C ALA A 11 19.14 0.80 -15.13
N THR A 12 19.40 1.89 -15.85
CA THR A 12 18.59 3.11 -15.76
C THR A 12 18.27 3.57 -17.18
N VAL A 13 16.99 3.87 -17.42
CA VAL A 13 16.39 4.37 -18.67
C VAL A 13 15.91 3.29 -19.66
N LEU A 14 14.69 2.77 -19.45
CA LEU A 14 13.60 2.86 -20.44
C LEU A 14 12.26 2.42 -19.80
N CYS A 15 11.61 3.34 -19.08
CA CYS A 15 10.16 3.26 -18.88
C CYS A 15 9.57 4.52 -19.53
N ALA A 16 9.47 4.48 -20.85
CA ALA A 16 8.75 5.48 -21.63
C ALA A 16 7.64 4.74 -22.36
N THR A 17 6.41 4.96 -21.91
CA THR A 17 5.17 4.60 -22.60
C THR A 17 5.15 5.25 -23.98
N VAL A 18 5.20 4.45 -25.04
CA VAL A 18 5.00 4.92 -26.41
C VAL A 18 3.52 4.84 -26.75
N PHE A 19 2.82 5.98 -26.75
CA PHE A 19 1.58 6.17 -27.49
C PHE A 19 1.93 6.60 -28.92
N LEU A 20 1.66 5.75 -29.91
CA LEU A 20 1.70 6.12 -31.32
C LEU A 20 0.27 6.38 -31.80
N SER A 21 -0.10 7.65 -31.92
CA SER A 21 -1.26 8.09 -32.69
C SER A 21 -0.85 8.23 -34.16
N VAL A 22 -1.42 7.40 -35.03
CA VAL A 22 -1.27 7.54 -36.48
C VAL A 22 -2.32 8.53 -36.99
N GLY A 23 -1.91 9.78 -37.15
CA GLY A 23 -2.65 10.78 -37.92
C GLY A 23 -2.19 10.78 -39.37
N CYS A 24 -2.91 10.10 -40.26
CA CYS A 24 -2.69 10.21 -41.71
C CYS A 24 -3.27 11.54 -42.23
N SER A 25 -2.40 12.39 -42.74
CA SER A 25 -2.77 13.58 -43.53
C SER A 25 -3.24 13.15 -44.93
N ARG A 26 -4.41 13.63 -45.35
CA ARG A 26 -4.95 13.53 -46.71
C ARG A 26 -4.63 14.82 -47.46
N ASN A 27 -4.01 14.67 -48.62
CA ASN A 27 -4.13 15.49 -49.85
C ASN A 27 -3.57 14.55 -50.95
N GLY A 28 -4.26 14.12 -52.00
CA GLY A 28 -5.29 14.78 -52.78
C GLY A 28 -4.67 15.18 -54.11
N GLU A 29 -4.65 14.27 -55.11
CA GLU A 29 -4.82 14.60 -56.53
C GLU A 29 -4.86 13.35 -57.43
N GLN A 30 -5.72 13.42 -58.45
CA GLN A 30 -6.16 12.36 -59.36
C GLN A 30 -5.29 12.22 -60.61
N SER A 31 -5.37 11.03 -61.23
CA SER A 31 -5.41 10.72 -62.69
C SER A 31 -4.35 9.68 -63.07
N SER A 32 -4.49 8.80 -64.07
CA SER A 32 -5.62 8.16 -64.77
C SER A 32 -5.00 7.07 -65.65
N ASN A 33 -5.71 5.95 -65.79
CA ASN A 33 -5.65 4.91 -66.83
C ASN A 33 -4.65 3.72 -66.77
N PRO A 34 -5.12 2.48 -67.02
CA PRO A 34 -4.34 1.23 -67.21
C PRO A 34 -4.30 0.82 -68.71
N PRO A 35 -4.12 -0.45 -69.14
CA PRO A 35 -3.25 -1.58 -68.72
C PRO A 35 -2.39 -2.11 -69.90
N SER A 36 -1.44 -3.03 -69.68
CA SER A 36 -1.09 -4.04 -70.71
C SER A 36 -0.43 -5.29 -70.12
N THR A 37 -1.07 -6.42 -70.42
CA THR A 37 -0.70 -7.82 -70.25
C THR A 37 0.50 -8.25 -71.10
N GLU A 38 1.28 -9.24 -70.61
CA GLU A 38 1.89 -10.40 -71.32
C GLU A 38 2.87 -11.11 -70.35
N THR A 39 2.54 -12.27 -69.77
CA THR A 39 2.79 -13.69 -70.20
C THR A 39 4.24 -14.20 -70.16
N GLY A 40 4.47 -15.30 -69.42
CA GLY A 40 5.66 -16.19 -69.43
C GLY A 40 6.21 -16.45 -68.02
N ALA A 41 5.83 -17.53 -67.31
CA ALA A 41 6.51 -18.85 -67.28
C ALA A 41 8.00 -18.74 -66.91
N ASP A 42 8.60 -19.38 -65.91
CA ASP A 42 8.25 -20.38 -64.91
C ASP A 42 9.28 -20.16 -63.80
N ASP A 43 8.93 -20.27 -62.51
CA ASP A 43 9.86 -20.86 -61.55
C ASP A 43 9.09 -21.43 -60.37
N VAL A 44 9.12 -22.76 -60.33
CA VAL A 44 8.58 -23.60 -59.28
C VAL A 44 9.53 -23.52 -58.09
N LEU A 45 9.10 -22.83 -57.02
CA LEU A 45 9.51 -23.17 -55.66
C LEU A 45 8.27 -23.27 -54.78
N ASN A 46 7.76 -24.49 -54.71
CA ASN A 46 6.89 -24.92 -53.65
C ASN A 46 7.75 -25.17 -52.40
N SER A 47 7.60 -24.34 -51.37
CA SER A 47 7.79 -24.72 -49.97
C SER A 47 6.79 -23.88 -49.16
N SER A 48 5.58 -24.37 -48.98
CA SER A 48 5.18 -25.18 -47.82
C SER A 48 5.36 -24.42 -46.50
N THR A 49 4.23 -24.28 -45.81
CA THR A 49 4.07 -24.11 -44.37
C THR A 49 4.57 -22.79 -43.77
N GLY A 50 3.70 -21.78 -43.88
CA GLY A 50 3.47 -20.90 -42.72
C GLY A 50 2.86 -21.74 -41.60
N ASP A 51 3.66 -22.59 -40.96
CA ASP A 51 3.31 -23.17 -39.69
C ASP A 51 3.34 -22.03 -38.67
N ASP A 52 2.15 -21.64 -38.23
CA ASP A 52 1.97 -21.12 -36.87
C ASP A 52 2.48 -22.21 -35.91
N LEU A 53 3.80 -22.24 -35.68
CA LEU A 53 4.40 -23.05 -34.64
C LEU A 53 4.16 -22.39 -33.28
N SER A 54 2.88 -22.17 -32.95
CA SER A 54 2.37 -21.96 -31.60
C SER A 54 2.28 -23.32 -30.87
N ALA A 55 3.30 -24.17 -31.03
CA ALA A 55 3.42 -25.36 -30.21
C ALA A 55 3.72 -24.89 -28.79
N ASP A 56 2.67 -24.87 -27.96
CA ASP A 56 2.74 -24.69 -26.52
C ASP A 56 3.77 -25.66 -25.95
N ILE A 57 4.98 -25.18 -25.66
CA ILE A 57 5.91 -25.93 -24.83
C ILE A 57 5.39 -25.76 -23.40
N PRO A 58 4.99 -26.83 -22.71
CA PRO A 58 4.51 -26.72 -21.34
C PRO A 58 5.68 -26.28 -20.45
N TYR A 59 5.80 -24.98 -20.21
CA TYR A 59 6.67 -24.45 -19.16
C TYR A 59 6.14 -24.96 -17.82
N THR A 60 7.04 -25.39 -16.95
CA THR A 60 6.76 -25.49 -15.52
C THR A 60 7.34 -24.26 -14.84
N ALA A 61 6.48 -23.39 -14.31
CA ALA A 61 6.88 -22.31 -13.43
C ALA A 61 6.69 -22.73 -11.97
N THR A 62 7.58 -22.29 -11.10
CA THR A 62 7.57 -22.58 -9.67
C THR A 62 7.69 -21.27 -8.89
N LEU A 63 6.84 -21.12 -7.88
CA LEU A 63 6.86 -20.01 -6.94
C LEU A 63 7.59 -20.46 -5.67
N THR A 64 8.87 -20.11 -5.54
CA THR A 64 9.72 -20.66 -4.46
C THR A 64 9.62 -19.88 -3.16
N SER A 65 8.95 -18.73 -3.17
CA SER A 65 8.62 -17.91 -2.00
C SER A 65 7.28 -18.29 -1.35
N ALA A 66 6.58 -19.29 -1.87
CA ALA A 66 5.24 -19.65 -1.43
C ALA A 66 5.21 -20.65 -0.27
N THR A 67 4.25 -20.52 0.65
CA THR A 67 4.07 -21.43 1.79
C THR A 67 3.30 -22.72 1.46
N ASN A 68 2.47 -22.70 0.40
CA ASN A 68 1.71 -23.85 -0.11
C ASN A 68 1.76 -23.94 -1.64
N ASN A 69 2.91 -23.63 -2.24
CA ASN A 69 3.14 -23.54 -3.69
C ASN A 69 2.25 -22.52 -4.45
N THR A 70 1.38 -21.78 -3.75
CA THR A 70 0.44 -20.81 -4.34
C THR A 70 0.23 -19.55 -3.48
N THR A 71 0.40 -19.61 -2.15
CA THR A 71 0.29 -18.44 -1.28
C THR A 71 1.64 -17.78 -1.00
N VAL A 72 1.78 -16.48 -1.28
CA VAL A 72 2.99 -15.69 -1.02
C VAL A 72 2.80 -14.79 0.19
N ASN A 73 3.68 -14.90 1.18
CA ASN A 73 3.73 -13.96 2.29
C ASN A 73 4.54 -12.73 1.88
N LEU A 74 3.96 -11.54 2.03
CA LEU A 74 4.64 -10.28 1.71
C LEU A 74 5.43 -9.69 2.90
N LEU A 75 5.26 -10.26 4.09
CA LEU A 75 6.00 -9.88 5.29
C LEU A 75 7.22 -10.79 5.48
N SER A 76 8.28 -10.27 6.10
CA SER A 76 9.50 -11.01 6.41
C SER A 76 9.74 -11.13 7.92
N GLY A 77 10.51 -12.15 8.31
CA GLY A 77 11.04 -12.32 9.67
C GLY A 77 10.01 -12.14 10.79
N ASN A 78 10.39 -11.37 11.82
CA ASN A 78 9.56 -11.20 13.01
C ASN A 78 8.24 -10.46 12.72
N VAL A 79 8.16 -9.64 11.66
CA VAL A 79 6.90 -8.95 11.31
C VAL A 79 5.88 -9.97 10.82
N TYR A 80 6.31 -10.94 10.02
CA TYR A 80 5.46 -12.06 9.61
C TYR A 80 5.02 -12.91 10.79
N GLU A 81 5.96 -13.26 11.69
CA GLU A 81 5.67 -14.08 12.86
C GLU A 81 4.66 -13.40 13.80
N PHE A 82 4.86 -12.10 14.05
CA PHE A 82 3.92 -11.26 14.80
C PHE A 82 2.54 -11.20 14.16
N ALA A 83 2.46 -10.78 12.89
CA ALA A 83 1.17 -10.56 12.23
C ALA A 83 0.38 -11.85 12.05
N SER A 84 1.05 -12.98 11.79
CA SER A 84 0.38 -14.28 11.59
C SER A 84 -0.15 -14.89 12.88
N ASN A 85 0.40 -14.51 14.03
CA ASN A 85 0.00 -15.01 15.35
C ASN A 85 -0.69 -13.93 16.20
N TYR A 86 -1.05 -12.80 15.58
CA TYR A 86 -1.54 -11.65 16.33
C TYR A 86 -2.91 -11.93 16.96
N SER A 87 -3.00 -11.64 18.25
CA SER A 87 -4.25 -11.59 19.01
C SER A 87 -4.19 -10.39 19.95
N ILE A 88 -5.29 -9.70 20.21
CA ILE A 88 -5.23 -8.52 21.06
C ILE A 88 -4.78 -8.91 22.48
N ASN A 89 -3.70 -8.31 22.96
CA ASN A 89 -3.27 -8.33 24.34
C ASN A 89 -2.97 -6.89 24.78
N VAL A 90 -3.83 -6.35 25.64
CA VAL A 90 -3.77 -4.94 26.05
C VAL A 90 -2.81 -4.70 27.21
N ASP A 91 -2.63 -5.72 28.06
CA ASP A 91 -1.70 -5.67 29.20
C ASP A 91 -0.23 -5.67 28.74
N TRP A 92 0.05 -6.40 27.65
CA TRP A 92 1.37 -6.45 27.04
C TRP A 92 1.24 -6.43 25.52
N PRO A 93 1.65 -5.33 24.85
CA PRO A 93 1.57 -5.25 23.41
C PRO A 93 2.49 -6.27 22.77
N ASN A 94 1.89 -7.21 22.04
CA ASN A 94 2.58 -8.34 21.45
C ASN A 94 3.79 -7.93 20.62
N SER A 95 3.72 -6.80 19.92
CA SER A 95 4.81 -6.29 19.08
C SER A 95 6.13 -6.15 19.84
N MET A 96 6.11 -5.93 21.16
CA MET A 96 7.30 -5.82 22.00
C MET A 96 8.10 -7.13 22.13
N ASP A 97 7.46 -8.28 21.91
CA ASP A 97 8.14 -9.58 21.94
C ASP A 97 8.94 -9.85 20.65
N TYR A 98 8.63 -9.12 19.58
CA TYR A 98 9.16 -9.35 18.24
C TYR A 98 10.02 -8.19 17.72
N ALA A 99 9.76 -6.96 18.16
CA ALA A 99 10.48 -5.77 17.75
C ALA A 99 11.90 -5.76 18.36
N ASN A 100 12.90 -5.41 17.56
CA ASN A 100 14.31 -5.38 18.00
C ASN A 100 14.93 -3.97 18.01
N GLY A 101 14.10 -2.93 17.86
CA GLY A 101 14.54 -1.53 17.78
C GLY A 101 15.18 -1.11 16.45
N GLN A 102 15.28 -2.03 15.48
CA GLN A 102 15.70 -1.75 14.11
C GLN A 102 14.52 -1.80 13.14
N THR A 103 14.75 -1.35 11.91
CA THR A 103 13.80 -1.46 10.81
C THR A 103 13.64 -2.91 10.42
N GLN A 104 12.41 -3.42 10.48
CA GLN A 104 12.03 -4.79 10.09
C GLN A 104 10.98 -4.80 8.97
N TYR A 105 10.68 -3.65 8.37
CA TYR A 105 9.61 -3.42 7.40
C TYR A 105 9.88 -3.90 5.97
N GLU A 106 11.04 -4.51 5.72
CA GLU A 106 11.41 -4.94 4.36
C GLU A 106 10.44 -6.04 3.88
N PRO A 107 9.66 -5.79 2.81
CA PRO A 107 8.70 -6.76 2.32
C PRO A 107 9.41 -7.94 1.63
N THR A 108 8.75 -9.09 1.61
CA THR A 108 9.21 -10.26 0.87
C THR A 108 8.62 -10.22 -0.55
N PRO A 109 9.44 -10.25 -1.62
CA PRO A 109 8.93 -10.31 -2.98
C PRO A 109 8.30 -11.67 -3.30
N ALA A 110 7.38 -11.69 -4.27
CA ALA A 110 7.01 -12.92 -4.94
C ALA A 110 8.14 -13.35 -5.88
N HIS A 111 8.93 -14.33 -5.44
CA HIS A 111 10.02 -14.92 -6.22
C HIS A 111 9.49 -16.00 -7.17
N ILE A 112 9.45 -15.69 -8.47
CA ILE A 112 8.99 -16.56 -9.55
C ILE A 112 10.22 -17.15 -10.26
N THR A 113 10.24 -18.47 -10.47
CA THR A 113 11.25 -19.17 -11.28
C THR A 113 10.58 -20.05 -12.33
N TRP A 114 11.27 -20.34 -13.42
CA TRP A 114 10.75 -21.26 -14.43
C TRP A 114 11.85 -22.07 -15.10
N ALA A 115 11.54 -23.30 -15.46
CA ALA A 115 12.39 -24.10 -16.32
C ALA A 115 12.15 -23.71 -17.78
N ASP A 116 13.24 -23.53 -18.54
CA ASP A 116 13.19 -23.43 -19.99
C ASP A 116 14.17 -24.44 -20.59
N SER A 117 13.68 -25.29 -21.49
CA SER A 117 14.50 -26.30 -22.18
C SER A 117 15.34 -25.71 -23.32
N GLU A 118 15.03 -24.49 -23.78
CA GLU A 118 15.74 -23.80 -24.85
C GLU A 118 15.99 -22.35 -24.44
N ALA A 119 17.27 -21.99 -24.23
CA ALA A 119 17.67 -20.68 -23.77
C ALA A 119 17.07 -19.54 -24.62
N ALA A 120 16.38 -18.60 -23.95
CA ALA A 120 15.91 -17.36 -24.54
C ALA A 120 16.99 -16.28 -24.51
N ASN A 121 16.90 -15.30 -25.41
CA ASN A 121 17.75 -14.09 -25.33
C ASN A 121 17.36 -13.26 -24.11
N TYR A 122 16.05 -13.17 -23.83
CA TYR A 122 15.47 -12.58 -22.64
C TYR A 122 14.01 -13.07 -22.50
N TYR A 123 13.42 -12.81 -21.35
CA TYR A 123 12.03 -13.08 -21.05
C TYR A 123 11.28 -11.78 -20.77
N THR A 124 10.00 -11.76 -21.09
CA THR A 124 9.05 -10.82 -20.48
C THR A 124 8.06 -11.58 -19.63
N VAL A 125 7.79 -11.10 -18.42
CA VAL A 125 6.77 -11.66 -17.53
C VAL A 125 5.65 -10.64 -17.41
N LYS A 126 4.44 -11.04 -17.77
CA LYS A 126 3.22 -10.27 -17.55
C LYS A 126 2.60 -10.69 -16.24
N ILE A 127 2.25 -9.74 -15.36
CA ILE A 127 1.61 -10.01 -14.07
C ILE A 127 0.47 -9.02 -13.86
N GLY A 128 -0.74 -9.52 -13.66
CA GLY A 128 -1.95 -8.73 -13.44
C GLY A 128 -2.88 -9.38 -12.42
N ARG A 129 -3.97 -8.69 -12.08
CA ARG A 129 -5.00 -9.23 -11.16
C ARG A 129 -6.19 -9.82 -11.92
N LYS A 130 -6.21 -9.67 -13.24
CA LYS A 130 -7.21 -10.28 -14.13
C LYS A 130 -6.63 -11.50 -14.82
N SER A 131 -7.45 -12.55 -14.94
CA SER A 131 -7.09 -13.81 -15.59
C SER A 131 -6.75 -13.68 -17.07
N ASP A 132 -7.26 -12.64 -17.74
CA ASP A 132 -6.95 -12.31 -19.13
C ASP A 132 -5.68 -11.44 -19.30
N LEU A 133 -5.03 -11.06 -18.20
CA LEU A 133 -3.85 -10.20 -18.16
C LEU A 133 -4.06 -8.82 -18.80
N SER A 134 -5.31 -8.34 -18.90
CA SER A 134 -5.62 -7.03 -19.47
C SER A 134 -5.13 -5.86 -18.60
N ASP A 135 -4.92 -6.08 -17.31
CA ASP A 135 -4.35 -5.11 -16.36
C ASP A 135 -2.88 -5.36 -16.05
N ALA A 136 -2.22 -6.26 -16.80
CA ALA A 136 -0.90 -6.74 -16.42
C ALA A 136 0.22 -5.71 -16.62
N GLN A 137 1.06 -5.59 -15.60
CA GLN A 137 2.39 -4.99 -15.74
C GLN A 137 3.32 -5.97 -16.46
N THR A 138 4.27 -5.45 -17.23
CA THR A 138 5.24 -6.28 -17.97
C THR A 138 6.66 -5.99 -17.47
N PHE A 139 7.34 -7.04 -17.03
CA PHE A 139 8.72 -7.02 -16.57
C PHE A 139 9.63 -7.69 -17.59
N ALA A 140 10.85 -7.21 -17.78
CA ALA A 140 11.86 -7.85 -18.62
C ALA A 140 13.00 -8.40 -17.76
N THR A 141 13.50 -9.59 -18.09
CA THR A 141 14.62 -10.22 -17.38
C THR A 141 15.44 -11.10 -18.31
N PHE A 142 16.75 -11.20 -18.03
CA PHE A 142 17.68 -12.06 -18.76
C PHE A 142 17.93 -13.38 -18.04
N THR A 143 17.32 -13.58 -16.87
CA THR A 143 17.41 -14.83 -16.09
C THR A 143 16.06 -15.54 -16.07
N ASN A 144 16.08 -16.81 -15.68
CA ASN A 144 14.90 -17.64 -15.49
C ASN A 144 14.19 -17.37 -14.14
N SER A 145 14.24 -16.12 -13.68
CA SER A 145 13.68 -15.69 -12.41
C SER A 145 13.23 -14.24 -12.45
N LEU A 146 12.26 -13.91 -11.60
CA LEU A 146 11.78 -12.55 -11.36
C LEU A 146 11.31 -12.40 -9.92
N ASP A 147 11.77 -11.33 -9.27
CA ASP A 147 11.19 -10.84 -8.01
C ASP A 147 10.15 -9.77 -8.31
N VAL A 148 8.98 -9.90 -7.68
CA VAL A 148 7.86 -8.98 -7.85
C VAL A 148 7.47 -8.42 -6.50
N GLU A 149 7.59 -7.11 -6.37
CA GLU A 149 7.37 -6.37 -5.13
C GLU A 149 6.10 -5.52 -5.20
N ASP A 150 5.73 -4.92 -4.06
CA ASP A 150 4.60 -3.99 -3.91
C ASP A 150 3.26 -4.59 -4.34
N LEU A 151 3.09 -5.91 -4.15
CA LEU A 151 1.83 -6.60 -4.36
C LEU A 151 0.80 -6.24 -3.29
N PHE A 152 -0.48 -6.33 -3.63
CA PHE A 152 -1.60 -6.15 -2.71
C PHE A 152 -1.79 -7.42 -1.88
N MET A 153 -2.19 -7.28 -0.61
CA MET A 153 -2.49 -8.39 0.30
C MET A 153 -3.80 -9.08 -0.07
N GLY A 154 -3.93 -10.37 0.27
CA GLY A 154 -5.14 -11.17 0.01
C GLY A 154 -5.60 -11.17 -1.45
N THR A 155 -4.70 -10.97 -2.41
CA THR A 155 -5.03 -10.71 -3.81
C THR A 155 -4.52 -11.84 -4.69
N GLU A 156 -5.38 -12.34 -5.57
CA GLU A 156 -4.99 -13.28 -6.61
C GLU A 156 -4.32 -12.55 -7.78
N TYR A 157 -3.18 -13.08 -8.21
CA TYR A 157 -2.38 -12.58 -9.31
C TYR A 157 -2.21 -13.65 -10.36
N TYR A 158 -2.40 -13.24 -11.61
CA TYR A 158 -2.20 -14.05 -12.79
C TYR A 158 -0.91 -13.63 -13.48
N TYR A 159 -0.12 -14.59 -13.96
CA TYR A 159 1.10 -14.28 -14.67
C TYR A 159 1.40 -15.20 -15.85
N GLN A 160 2.08 -14.65 -16.86
CA GLN A 160 2.52 -15.37 -18.04
C GLN A 160 3.96 -15.01 -18.38
N ILE A 161 4.78 -16.04 -18.63
CA ILE A 161 6.16 -15.91 -19.06
C ILE A 161 6.21 -15.98 -20.58
N ILE A 162 6.99 -15.10 -21.18
CA ILE A 162 7.13 -15.00 -22.62
C ILE A 162 8.63 -15.01 -22.94
N ALA A 163 9.12 -16.07 -23.57
CA ALA A 163 10.50 -16.22 -23.99
C ALA A 163 10.72 -15.58 -25.37
N HIS A 164 11.70 -14.68 -25.47
CA HIS A 164 12.08 -14.03 -26.73
C HIS A 164 13.38 -14.65 -27.24
N ARG A 165 13.28 -15.39 -28.35
CA ARG A 165 14.40 -16.05 -29.02
C ARG A 165 14.74 -15.31 -30.31
N ALA A 166 15.83 -15.71 -30.96
CA ALA A 166 16.29 -15.04 -32.19
C ALA A 166 15.25 -15.02 -33.31
N THR A 167 14.44 -16.08 -33.43
CA THR A 167 13.52 -16.28 -34.56
C THR A 167 12.05 -16.39 -34.16
N ARG A 168 11.75 -16.46 -32.86
CA ARG A 168 10.38 -16.69 -32.36
C ARG A 168 10.18 -16.18 -30.94
N THR A 169 8.92 -16.00 -30.58
CA THR A 169 8.47 -15.80 -29.22
C THR A 169 7.61 -16.98 -28.81
N VAL A 170 7.81 -17.49 -27.60
CA VAL A 170 7.02 -18.59 -27.05
C VAL A 170 6.43 -18.17 -25.71
N LYS A 171 5.14 -18.46 -25.51
CA LYS A 171 4.38 -18.06 -24.32
C LYS A 171 4.11 -19.29 -23.45
N SER A 172 4.10 -19.09 -22.14
CA SER A 172 3.61 -20.10 -21.21
C SER A 172 2.09 -20.10 -21.10
N ASN A 173 1.56 -21.13 -20.42
CA ASN A 173 0.26 -21.03 -19.77
C ASN A 173 0.21 -19.81 -18.83
N VAL A 174 -1.00 -19.38 -18.49
CA VAL A 174 -1.21 -18.42 -17.41
C VAL A 174 -1.20 -19.19 -16.09
N PHE A 175 -0.34 -18.77 -15.17
CA PHE A 175 -0.24 -19.29 -13.81
C PHE A 175 -0.93 -18.32 -12.85
N THR A 176 -1.23 -18.79 -11.64
CA THR A 176 -1.83 -17.97 -10.58
C THR A 176 -1.10 -18.16 -9.25
N PHE A 177 -1.13 -17.13 -8.42
CA PHE A 177 -0.76 -17.19 -7.01
C PHE A 177 -1.59 -16.17 -6.22
N THR A 178 -1.71 -16.36 -4.92
CA THR A 178 -2.44 -15.43 -4.03
C THR A 178 -1.49 -14.91 -2.97
N THR A 179 -1.56 -13.62 -2.66
CA THR A 179 -0.82 -13.08 -1.52
C THR A 179 -1.55 -13.36 -0.21
N ALA A 180 -0.81 -13.58 0.87
CA ALA A 180 -1.40 -13.75 2.20
C ALA A 180 -2.19 -12.49 2.61
N HIS A 181 -3.23 -12.68 3.41
CA HIS A 181 -4.02 -11.59 3.97
C HIS A 181 -3.35 -11.07 5.24
N LEU A 182 -2.18 -10.46 5.09
CA LEU A 182 -1.40 -9.85 6.16
C LEU A 182 -1.02 -8.41 5.78
N PRO A 183 -0.75 -7.51 6.76
CA PRO A 183 -0.48 -6.10 6.51
C PRO A 183 0.56 -5.86 5.40
N ARG A 184 0.30 -4.86 4.53
CA ARG A 184 1.16 -4.53 3.40
C ARG A 184 2.15 -3.42 3.76
N THR A 185 3.37 -3.81 4.14
CA THR A 185 4.48 -2.87 4.39
C THR A 185 5.06 -2.33 3.09
N ILE A 186 5.55 -1.09 3.12
CA ILE A 186 6.19 -0.44 1.98
C ILE A 186 7.61 -0.02 2.40
N SER A 187 8.61 -0.65 1.79
CA SER A 187 10.00 -0.20 1.96
C SER A 187 10.23 1.11 1.22
N LEU A 188 10.71 2.10 1.96
CA LEU A 188 11.10 3.42 1.49
C LEU A 188 12.50 3.74 2.04
N PRO A 189 13.56 3.44 1.27
CA PRO A 189 14.93 3.73 1.70
C PRO A 189 15.12 5.20 2.03
N ALA A 190 15.72 5.47 3.19
CA ALA A 190 15.93 6.80 3.74
C ALA A 190 17.35 6.94 4.33
N THR A 191 17.88 8.17 4.32
CA THR A 191 19.23 8.48 4.81
C THR A 191 19.29 8.61 6.34
N TYR A 192 18.13 8.78 6.97
CA TYR A 192 17.99 8.88 8.41
C TYR A 192 16.66 8.28 8.85
N ARG A 193 16.74 7.07 9.44
CA ARG A 193 15.62 6.26 9.95
C ARG A 193 14.61 5.88 8.86
N ASP A 194 13.91 4.76 9.06
CA ASP A 194 12.85 4.35 8.15
C ASP A 194 11.60 5.22 8.31
N THR A 195 10.62 5.00 7.44
CA THR A 195 9.42 5.82 7.40
C THR A 195 8.18 5.11 7.91
N ASN A 196 8.28 3.94 8.55
CA ASN A 196 7.10 3.25 9.08
C ASN A 196 5.93 3.11 8.06
N CYS A 197 6.25 2.94 6.77
CA CYS A 197 5.30 3.14 5.69
C CYS A 197 4.51 1.86 5.38
N ARG A 198 3.19 2.00 5.24
CA ARG A 198 2.29 0.90 4.85
C ARG A 198 0.98 1.41 4.24
N ASP A 199 0.36 0.54 3.46
CA ASP A 199 -1.02 0.70 2.98
C ASP A 199 -1.99 0.49 4.15
N ILE A 200 -3.04 1.32 4.27
CA ILE A 200 -4.11 1.06 5.25
C ILE A 200 -5.22 0.15 4.68
N GLY A 201 -5.14 -0.18 3.40
CA GLY A 201 -6.08 -1.03 2.71
C GLY A 201 -5.87 -2.52 2.96
N GLY A 202 -6.89 -3.30 2.61
CA GLY A 202 -6.90 -4.75 2.68
C GLY A 202 -7.75 -5.30 3.81
N TYR A 203 -7.88 -4.59 4.93
CA TYR A 203 -8.67 -5.04 6.08
C TYR A 203 -10.17 -5.13 5.78
N TYR A 204 -10.79 -6.24 6.20
CA TYR A 204 -12.22 -6.49 6.05
C TYR A 204 -13.04 -5.73 7.09
N THR A 205 -14.27 -5.40 6.73
CA THR A 205 -15.29 -5.02 7.70
C THR A 205 -15.69 -6.23 8.55
N GLU A 206 -16.18 -6.00 9.78
CA GLU A 206 -16.57 -7.09 10.69
C GLU A 206 -17.61 -8.05 10.11
N ASP A 207 -18.48 -7.56 9.22
CA ASP A 207 -19.48 -8.36 8.52
C ASP A 207 -18.93 -9.10 7.28
N GLY A 208 -17.70 -8.82 6.88
CA GLY A 208 -17.01 -9.42 5.74
C GLY A 208 -17.51 -8.97 4.35
N ASN A 209 -18.49 -8.06 4.28
CA ASN A 209 -19.10 -7.65 3.01
C ASN A 209 -18.22 -6.66 2.23
N TYR A 210 -17.40 -5.90 2.94
CA TYR A 210 -16.52 -4.89 2.37
C TYR A 210 -15.09 -5.06 2.89
N ARG A 211 -14.16 -4.41 2.20
CA ARG A 211 -12.81 -4.17 2.71
C ARG A 211 -12.34 -2.78 2.36
N ILE A 212 -11.35 -2.27 3.10
CA ILE A 212 -10.68 -1.03 2.71
C ILE A 212 -9.93 -1.29 1.40
N LYS A 213 -10.18 -0.47 0.37
CA LYS A 213 -9.48 -0.49 -0.91
C LYS A 213 -7.98 -0.39 -0.69
N GLN A 214 -7.23 -1.22 -1.40
CA GLN A 214 -5.78 -1.14 -1.39
C GLN A 214 -5.27 -0.09 -2.38
N GLY A 215 -4.15 0.53 -2.02
CA GLY A 215 -3.47 1.51 -2.85
C GLY A 215 -4.09 2.90 -2.90
N VAL A 216 -5.09 3.18 -2.05
CA VAL A 216 -5.78 4.48 -2.00
C VAL A 216 -5.23 5.38 -0.89
N ALA A 217 -4.83 4.82 0.25
CA ALA A 217 -4.34 5.59 1.37
C ALA A 217 -3.17 4.89 2.05
N TYR A 218 -2.15 5.66 2.37
CA TYR A 218 -0.90 5.19 2.93
C TYR A 218 -0.55 5.99 4.16
N ARG A 219 -0.09 5.30 5.20
CA ARG A 219 0.41 5.93 6.42
C ARG A 219 1.92 5.81 6.50
N SER A 220 2.59 6.84 7.00
CA SER A 220 4.03 6.83 7.25
C SER A 220 4.44 7.78 8.38
N ALA A 221 5.71 7.71 8.76
CA ALA A 221 6.47 8.80 9.35
C ALA A 221 6.82 9.85 8.28
N GLU A 222 7.48 10.94 8.67
CA GLU A 222 7.98 11.96 7.73
C GLU A 222 8.84 11.33 6.63
N VAL A 223 8.67 11.82 5.40
CA VAL A 223 9.37 11.31 4.22
C VAL A 223 10.43 12.28 3.71
N GLN A 224 10.71 13.36 4.45
CA GLN A 224 11.76 14.34 4.15
C GLN A 224 13.13 13.68 3.89
N HIS A 225 13.47 12.65 4.68
CA HIS A 225 14.75 11.94 4.62
C HIS A 225 14.77 10.74 3.66
N CYS A 226 13.67 10.48 2.95
CA CYS A 226 13.63 9.48 1.90
C CYS A 226 14.64 9.80 0.80
N THR A 227 15.25 8.74 0.25
CA THR A 227 16.05 8.82 -0.98
C THR A 227 15.19 9.30 -2.15
N ALA A 228 15.84 9.80 -3.21
CA ALA A 228 15.14 10.19 -4.43
C ALA A 228 14.37 9.00 -5.06
N GLU A 229 14.90 7.79 -4.95
CA GLU A 229 14.23 6.56 -5.40
C GLU A 229 12.93 6.32 -4.62
N ALA A 230 12.97 6.42 -3.28
CA ALA A 230 11.78 6.27 -2.44
C ALA A 230 10.72 7.35 -2.73
N LYS A 231 11.13 8.61 -2.94
CA LYS A 231 10.20 9.69 -3.33
C LYS A 231 9.61 9.45 -4.73
N ASN A 232 10.41 8.98 -5.68
CA ASN A 232 9.93 8.59 -7.01
C ASN A 232 8.96 7.40 -6.96
N LYS A 233 9.19 6.43 -6.06
CA LYS A 233 8.26 5.33 -5.82
C LYS A 233 6.91 5.85 -5.33
N LEU A 234 6.90 6.77 -4.36
CA LEU A 234 5.66 7.42 -3.90
C LEU A 234 4.95 8.17 -5.03
N LEU A 235 5.66 9.02 -5.77
CA LEU A 235 5.08 9.87 -6.82
C LEU A 235 4.59 9.08 -8.04
N TYR A 236 5.38 8.13 -8.54
CA TYR A 236 5.15 7.54 -9.86
C TYR A 236 4.68 6.08 -9.81
N LYS A 237 5.12 5.29 -8.83
CA LYS A 237 4.69 3.89 -8.70
C LYS A 237 3.39 3.79 -7.89
N MET A 238 3.33 4.50 -6.77
CA MET A 238 2.14 4.55 -5.90
C MET A 238 1.15 5.64 -6.33
N GLY A 239 1.63 6.63 -7.11
CA GLY A 239 0.79 7.67 -7.67
C GLY A 239 0.25 8.66 -6.63
N ILE A 240 0.96 8.86 -5.52
CA ILE A 240 0.52 9.77 -4.44
C ILE A 240 0.21 11.15 -5.04
N LYS A 241 -1.03 11.60 -4.81
CA LYS A 241 -1.50 12.92 -5.25
C LYS A 241 -1.58 13.92 -4.11
N THR A 242 -1.76 13.46 -2.88
CA THR A 242 -1.87 14.33 -1.71
C THR A 242 -0.94 13.87 -0.62
N GLU A 243 -0.19 14.83 -0.06
CA GLU A 243 0.56 14.68 1.18
C GLU A 243 -0.18 15.40 2.31
N LEU A 244 -0.67 14.63 3.28
CA LEU A 244 -1.33 15.14 4.48
C LEU A 244 -0.36 15.05 5.68
N ALA A 245 0.28 16.17 6.00
CA ALA A 245 1.14 16.30 7.16
C ALA A 245 0.32 16.61 8.42
N LEU A 246 0.37 15.73 9.42
CA LEU A 246 -0.34 15.84 10.69
C LEU A 246 0.49 16.58 11.76
N HIS A 247 1.38 17.47 11.35
CA HIS A 247 2.26 18.29 12.20
C HIS A 247 2.48 19.65 11.55
N SER A 248 3.18 20.57 12.23
CA SER A 248 3.46 21.94 11.79
C SER A 248 4.45 22.03 10.61
N ALA A 249 4.25 21.23 9.57
CA ALA A 249 5.05 21.27 8.35
C ALA A 249 4.66 22.49 7.50
N THR A 250 5.65 23.17 6.93
CA THR A 250 5.46 24.37 6.11
C THR A 250 5.64 24.12 4.61
N THR A 251 6.23 23.00 4.23
CA THR A 251 6.48 22.60 2.84
C THR A 251 6.27 21.10 2.68
N PRO A 252 5.81 20.63 1.50
CA PRO A 252 5.68 19.20 1.24
C PRO A 252 7.04 18.50 1.17
N ASP A 253 7.13 17.31 1.75
CA ASP A 253 8.29 16.42 1.67
C ASP A 253 8.46 15.83 0.26
N LEU A 254 7.36 15.66 -0.48
CA LEU A 254 7.32 15.14 -1.86
C LEU A 254 7.46 16.22 -2.94
N GLY A 255 7.55 17.50 -2.55
CA GLY A 255 7.66 18.64 -3.46
C GLY A 255 6.35 19.04 -4.14
N ASP A 256 6.44 19.92 -5.15
CA ASP A 256 5.28 20.62 -5.72
C ASP A 256 4.35 19.74 -6.58
N ALA A 257 4.66 18.45 -6.74
CA ALA A 257 3.87 17.52 -7.55
C ALA A 257 2.61 17.01 -6.83
N VAL A 258 2.50 17.24 -5.52
CA VAL A 258 1.37 16.80 -4.69
C VAL A 258 0.56 17.99 -4.19
N ASN A 259 -0.73 17.76 -3.97
CA ASN A 259 -1.53 18.62 -3.11
C ASN A 259 -0.99 18.49 -1.68
N PHE A 260 -0.59 19.60 -1.07
CA PHE A 260 -0.03 19.60 0.28
C PHE A 260 -1.05 20.16 1.27
N ILE A 261 -1.44 19.34 2.24
CA ILE A 261 -2.34 19.72 3.32
C ILE A 261 -1.60 19.50 4.64
N THR A 262 -1.58 20.53 5.48
CA THR A 262 -0.90 20.49 6.78
C THR A 262 -1.89 20.81 7.89
N VAL A 263 -1.88 20.01 8.95
CA VAL A 263 -2.77 20.15 10.09
C VAL A 263 -2.13 19.61 11.37
N GLU A 264 -2.17 20.37 12.46
CA GLU A 264 -1.71 19.86 13.77
C GLU A 264 -2.75 18.93 14.39
N SER A 265 -2.78 17.68 13.93
CA SER A 265 -3.78 16.70 14.37
C SER A 265 -3.58 16.28 15.83
N PRO A 266 -4.67 16.05 16.60
CA PRO A 266 -4.61 15.43 17.92
C PRO A 266 -4.16 13.96 17.87
N HIS A 267 -3.88 13.39 19.04
CA HIS A 267 -3.60 11.96 19.22
C HIS A 267 -4.17 11.43 20.54
N TYR A 268 -4.72 10.21 20.50
CA TYR A 268 -5.27 9.50 21.68
C TYR A 268 -6.29 10.29 22.50
N VAL A 269 -6.50 9.85 23.75
CA VAL A 269 -7.33 10.49 24.77
C VAL A 269 -6.45 10.79 25.99
N ASN A 270 -5.77 11.95 25.96
CA ASN A 270 -5.12 12.60 27.10
C ASN A 270 -4.69 14.03 26.68
N TYR A 271 -3.67 14.65 27.30
CA TYR A 271 -3.12 15.95 26.93
C TYR A 271 -2.94 16.10 25.40
N GLY A 272 -3.69 17.03 24.81
CA GLY A 272 -3.65 17.28 23.38
C GLY A 272 -4.47 16.31 22.50
N GLY A 273 -5.33 15.48 23.09
CA GLY A 273 -6.07 14.41 22.42
C GLY A 273 -7.43 14.78 21.84
N ILE A 274 -8.11 13.77 21.29
CA ILE A 274 -9.30 13.90 20.44
C ILE A 274 -10.57 14.40 21.17
N HIS A 275 -10.51 14.64 22.47
CA HIS A 275 -11.64 15.11 23.28
C HIS A 275 -11.59 16.62 23.56
N TYR A 276 -10.48 17.30 23.23
CA TYR A 276 -10.34 18.74 23.47
C TYR A 276 -10.93 19.57 22.34
N ALA A 277 -11.66 20.64 22.66
CA ALA A 277 -12.28 21.51 21.66
C ALA A 277 -11.31 22.05 20.60
N PHE A 278 -10.06 22.38 20.96
CA PHE A 278 -9.06 22.86 19.99
C PHE A 278 -8.77 21.82 18.89
N ALA A 279 -8.91 20.52 19.21
CA ALA A 279 -8.61 19.42 18.31
C ALA A 279 -9.65 19.24 17.20
N ALA A 280 -10.86 19.76 17.39
CA ALA A 280 -11.99 19.51 16.50
C ALA A 280 -11.74 20.01 15.08
N GLN A 281 -11.30 21.27 14.91
CA GLN A 281 -11.01 21.82 13.58
C GLN A 281 -9.90 21.04 12.85
N HIS A 282 -8.88 20.61 13.60
CA HIS A 282 -7.75 19.88 13.04
C HIS A 282 -8.17 18.48 12.56
N LEU A 283 -8.92 17.75 13.40
CA LEU A 283 -9.42 16.44 13.04
C LEU A 283 -10.45 16.50 11.89
N ALA A 284 -11.31 17.52 11.87
CA ALA A 284 -12.25 17.74 10.78
C ALA A 284 -11.54 17.97 9.44
N THR A 285 -10.51 18.83 9.42
CA THR A 285 -9.69 19.07 8.21
C THR A 285 -9.07 17.78 7.69
N ALA A 286 -8.51 16.96 8.59
CA ALA A 286 -7.94 15.66 8.22
C ALA A 286 -9.01 14.75 7.59
N LEU A 287 -10.20 14.61 8.19
CA LEU A 287 -11.27 13.77 7.66
C LEU A 287 -11.86 14.27 6.34
N LEU A 288 -12.03 15.58 6.19
CA LEU A 288 -12.49 16.20 4.93
C LEU A 288 -11.51 15.92 3.77
N THR A 289 -10.22 15.78 4.06
CA THR A 289 -9.22 15.36 3.06
C THR A 289 -9.56 13.98 2.47
N PHE A 290 -10.07 13.04 3.28
CA PHE A 290 -10.51 11.71 2.83
C PHE A 290 -11.92 11.72 2.22
N ALA A 291 -12.70 12.76 2.44
CA ALA A 291 -14.02 12.89 1.81
C ALA A 291 -13.92 13.31 0.33
N ASP A 292 -12.88 14.06 -0.06
CA ASP A 292 -12.66 14.49 -1.44
C ASP A 292 -11.94 13.43 -2.26
N ALA A 293 -12.65 12.84 -3.23
CA ALA A 293 -12.13 11.82 -4.13
C ALA A 293 -10.91 12.29 -4.96
N ASN A 294 -10.73 13.60 -5.17
CA ASN A 294 -9.61 14.13 -5.94
C ASN A 294 -8.26 14.03 -5.20
N ASN A 295 -8.29 13.89 -3.88
CA ASN A 295 -7.07 13.80 -3.08
C ASN A 295 -6.36 12.44 -3.22
N TYR A 296 -7.06 11.40 -3.68
CA TYR A 296 -6.55 10.04 -3.72
C TYR A 296 -5.62 9.75 -4.91
N PRO A 297 -4.52 8.99 -4.72
CA PRO A 297 -4.05 8.41 -3.45
C PRO A 297 -3.43 9.40 -2.45
N ILE A 298 -3.70 9.20 -1.15
CA ILE A 298 -3.23 10.06 -0.05
C ILE A 298 -2.08 9.37 0.71
N LEU A 299 -0.98 10.08 0.92
CA LEU A 299 0.02 9.76 1.95
C LEU A 299 -0.23 10.66 3.15
N PHE A 300 -0.53 10.10 4.32
CA PHE A 300 -0.68 10.87 5.55
C PHE A 300 0.35 10.47 6.60
N HIS A 301 0.99 11.47 7.20
CA HIS A 301 2.10 11.23 8.11
C HIS A 301 2.16 12.22 9.25
N CYS A 302 2.85 11.82 10.32
CA CYS A 302 3.34 12.71 11.34
C CYS A 302 4.84 12.43 11.48
N GLN A 303 5.49 12.94 12.53
CA GLN A 303 6.91 12.68 12.71
C GLN A 303 7.29 11.20 12.74
N LEU A 304 6.57 10.35 13.51
CA LEU A 304 6.92 8.93 13.70
C LEU A 304 6.00 7.96 12.93
N GLY A 305 4.91 8.47 12.37
CA GLY A 305 3.87 7.63 11.75
C GLY A 305 3.09 6.75 12.74
N ARG A 306 3.22 7.00 14.04
CA ARG A 306 2.61 6.20 15.12
C ARG A 306 1.41 6.88 15.76
N ASP A 307 1.61 8.03 16.40
CA ASP A 307 0.61 8.57 17.34
C ASP A 307 -0.56 9.29 16.65
N ARG A 308 -0.29 10.47 16.03
CA ARG A 308 -1.30 11.25 15.28
C ARG A 308 -1.79 10.49 14.04
N THR A 309 -0.85 9.91 13.30
CA THR A 309 -1.14 9.05 12.14
C THR A 309 -1.95 7.82 12.54
N GLY A 310 -1.62 7.15 13.65
CA GLY A 310 -2.37 5.98 14.11
C GLY A 310 -3.75 6.33 14.64
N THR A 311 -3.89 7.51 15.25
CA THR A 311 -5.21 8.04 15.65
C THR A 311 -6.10 8.25 14.43
N LEU A 312 -5.60 8.88 13.37
CA LEU A 312 -6.37 9.08 12.14
C LEU A 312 -6.67 7.75 11.42
N ALA A 313 -5.68 6.86 11.31
CA ALA A 313 -5.87 5.54 10.70
C ALA A 313 -6.93 4.71 11.45
N PHE A 314 -6.90 4.73 12.79
CA PHE A 314 -7.93 4.11 13.62
C PHE A 314 -9.32 4.68 13.33
N LEU A 315 -9.47 6.01 13.35
CA LEU A 315 -10.76 6.64 13.12
C LEU A 315 -11.32 6.32 11.73
N LEU A 316 -10.48 6.28 10.69
CA LEU A 316 -10.89 5.90 9.34
C LEU A 316 -11.30 4.43 9.27
N GLY A 317 -10.50 3.51 9.82
CA GLY A 317 -10.80 2.08 9.82
C GLY A 317 -12.04 1.75 10.65
N ALA A 318 -12.15 2.30 11.86
CA ALA A 318 -13.31 2.17 12.74
C ALA A 318 -14.57 2.73 12.06
N LEU A 319 -14.48 3.89 11.41
CA LEU A 319 -15.60 4.47 10.64
C LEU A 319 -16.05 3.56 9.49
N CYS A 320 -15.09 2.90 8.84
CA CYS A 320 -15.35 1.93 7.76
C CYS A 320 -15.87 0.58 8.28
N GLY A 321 -15.81 0.31 9.59
CA GLY A 321 -16.28 -0.94 10.19
C GLY A 321 -15.25 -2.06 10.26
N VAL A 322 -13.96 -1.71 10.20
CA VAL A 322 -12.87 -2.67 10.48
C VAL A 322 -12.92 -3.09 11.95
N GLY A 323 -12.75 -4.39 12.20
CA GLY A 323 -12.80 -4.96 13.54
C GLY A 323 -11.64 -4.55 14.43
N GLN A 324 -11.84 -4.65 15.74
CA GLN A 324 -10.85 -4.24 16.75
C GLN A 324 -9.47 -4.91 16.55
N GLN A 325 -9.44 -6.20 16.19
CA GLN A 325 -8.20 -6.95 16.05
C GLN A 325 -7.30 -6.39 14.96
N ASP A 326 -7.87 -6.05 13.81
CA ASP A 326 -7.13 -5.48 12.69
C ASP A 326 -6.70 -4.02 12.96
N LEU A 327 -7.53 -3.24 13.65
CA LEU A 327 -7.18 -1.88 14.06
C LEU A 327 -5.98 -1.85 15.02
N PHE A 328 -5.95 -2.77 15.99
CA PHE A 328 -4.83 -2.90 16.91
C PHE A 328 -3.59 -3.49 16.23
N LEU A 329 -3.77 -4.48 15.34
CA LEU A 329 -2.68 -5.02 14.53
C LEU A 329 -2.01 -3.90 13.71
N ASP A 330 -2.77 -3.10 12.96
CA ASP A 330 -2.22 -1.97 12.18
C ASP A 330 -1.48 -0.96 13.06
N PHE A 331 -2.00 -0.66 14.25
CA PHE A 331 -1.33 0.26 15.17
C PHE A 331 0.01 -0.31 15.66
N GLU A 332 0.02 -1.55 16.16
CA GLU A 332 1.20 -2.20 16.72
C GLU A 332 2.30 -2.48 15.69
N MET A 333 1.95 -2.58 14.40
CA MET A 333 2.95 -2.63 13.33
C MET A 333 3.95 -1.47 13.45
N ALA A 334 3.57 -0.30 13.98
CA ALA A 334 4.47 0.86 14.10
C ALA A 334 5.79 0.57 14.84
N TYR A 335 5.83 -0.40 15.76
CA TYR A 335 7.01 -0.71 16.57
C TYR A 335 8.07 -1.55 15.84
N PHE A 336 7.78 -2.07 14.66
CA PHE A 336 8.76 -2.77 13.80
C PHE A 336 9.60 -1.83 12.95
N SER A 337 9.37 -0.52 13.08
CA SER A 337 10.10 0.52 12.38
C SER A 337 11.03 1.23 13.36
N ASN A 338 12.28 1.52 12.97
CA ASN A 338 13.23 2.16 13.88
C ASN A 338 12.85 3.61 14.22
N TYR A 339 11.93 4.20 13.46
CA TYR A 339 11.40 5.52 13.76
C TYR A 339 10.14 5.44 14.64
N GLY A 340 9.20 4.55 14.29
CA GLY A 340 7.98 4.33 15.06
C GLY A 340 8.22 3.69 16.43
N SER A 341 9.34 2.98 16.61
CA SER A 341 9.73 2.38 17.89
C SER A 341 10.39 3.38 18.87
N ILE A 342 10.67 4.61 18.46
CA ILE A 342 11.36 5.58 19.33
C ILE A 342 10.51 5.93 20.56
N GLY A 343 11.09 5.69 21.74
CA GLY A 343 10.69 6.28 23.02
C GLY A 343 11.27 7.70 23.20
N TRP A 344 10.67 8.50 24.09
CA TRP A 344 11.05 9.91 24.28
C TRP A 344 12.48 10.11 24.81
N ASP A 345 13.09 9.09 25.44
CA ASP A 345 14.44 9.16 25.98
C ASP A 345 15.56 9.10 24.91
N GLY A 346 15.22 8.86 23.64
CA GLY A 346 16.16 8.78 22.53
C GLY A 346 17.12 7.58 22.59
N ASN A 347 16.97 6.68 23.56
CA ASN A 347 17.92 5.59 23.83
C ASN A 347 17.53 4.27 23.15
N GLY A 348 16.46 4.25 22.35
CA GLY A 348 16.11 3.12 21.50
C GLY A 348 15.43 1.93 22.20
N THR A 349 15.05 2.05 23.47
CA THR A 349 14.14 1.09 24.11
C THR A 349 12.72 1.38 23.62
N PRO A 350 12.07 0.45 22.89
CA PRO A 350 10.70 0.68 22.44
C PRO A 350 9.77 0.76 23.66
N LYS A 351 8.92 1.79 23.69
CA LYS A 351 7.83 1.92 24.66
C LYS A 351 6.52 1.94 23.91
N ALA A 352 5.76 0.87 24.04
CA ALA A 352 4.56 0.70 23.26
C ALA A 352 3.39 1.51 23.85
N LYS A 353 2.86 2.42 23.06
CA LYS A 353 1.69 3.26 23.34
C LYS A 353 0.36 2.53 23.19
N THR A 354 0.34 1.19 23.20
CA THR A 354 -0.88 0.39 22.98
C THR A 354 -1.93 0.67 24.05
N GLY A 355 -1.57 0.89 25.32
CA GLY A 355 -2.52 1.34 26.33
C GLY A 355 -3.15 2.71 26.03
N GLN A 356 -2.42 3.66 25.44
CA GLN A 356 -3.01 4.96 25.02
C GLN A 356 -3.95 4.80 23.82
N PHE A 357 -3.60 3.89 22.91
CA PHE A 357 -4.45 3.52 21.77
C PHE A 357 -5.73 2.81 22.24
N GLU A 358 -5.61 1.91 23.20
CA GLU A 358 -6.75 1.24 23.83
C GLU A 358 -7.67 2.23 24.54
N ARG A 359 -7.13 3.19 25.29
CA ARG A 359 -7.94 4.24 25.93
C ARG A 359 -8.74 5.05 24.91
N MET A 360 -8.15 5.34 23.75
CA MET A 360 -8.86 5.95 22.64
C MET A 360 -9.96 5.04 22.08
N PHE A 361 -9.67 3.74 21.90
CA PHE A 361 -10.67 2.76 21.51
C PHE A 361 -11.84 2.73 22.50
N ARG A 362 -11.59 2.62 23.81
CA ARG A 362 -12.62 2.62 24.86
C ARG A 362 -13.43 3.92 24.87
N TYR A 363 -12.79 5.07 24.69
CA TYR A 363 -13.51 6.35 24.60
C TYR A 363 -14.55 6.38 23.47
N ILE A 364 -14.22 5.79 22.31
CA ILE A 364 -15.14 5.68 21.17
C ILE A 364 -16.16 4.54 21.37
N ASN A 365 -15.69 3.36 21.79
CA ASN A 365 -16.47 2.13 21.81
C ASN A 365 -17.34 1.96 23.07
N GLU A 366 -16.89 2.47 24.21
CA GLU A 366 -17.54 2.34 25.52
C GLU A 366 -18.07 3.68 26.05
N GLY A 367 -17.68 4.79 25.41
CA GLY A 367 -18.07 6.13 25.82
C GLY A 367 -17.27 6.68 27.01
N VAL A 368 -16.27 5.93 27.46
CA VAL A 368 -15.43 6.27 28.61
C VAL A 368 -13.98 5.89 28.32
N SER A 369 -13.06 6.71 28.81
CA SER A 369 -11.63 6.39 28.91
C SER A 369 -11.25 6.46 30.37
N GLU A 370 -11.08 5.30 30.98
CA GLU A 370 -10.64 5.15 32.37
C GLU A 370 -9.10 5.03 32.43
N GLN A 371 -8.54 5.22 33.62
CA GLN A 371 -7.12 4.98 33.90
C GLN A 371 -7.02 3.66 34.66
N ASP A 372 -6.20 2.73 34.18
CA ASP A 372 -5.67 1.66 35.02
C ASP A 372 -4.49 2.22 35.83
N ASN A 373 -4.47 1.92 37.13
CA ASN A 373 -3.69 2.57 38.18
C ASN A 373 -2.16 2.32 38.14
N GLU A 374 -1.58 2.06 36.99
CA GLU A 374 -0.14 1.97 36.84
C GLU A 374 0.30 3.04 35.86
N HIS A 375 1.47 3.61 36.12
CA HIS A 375 1.96 4.85 35.53
C HIS A 375 1.66 4.92 34.02
N ASP A 376 1.40 6.12 33.48
CA ASP A 376 1.71 6.23 32.07
C ASP A 376 3.17 5.79 31.89
N ASP A 377 3.51 5.20 30.75
CA ASP A 377 4.87 4.70 30.46
C ASP A 377 5.99 5.78 30.59
N TYR A 378 5.63 6.98 31.05
CA TYR A 378 6.37 8.23 31.04
C TYR A 378 6.49 8.87 32.43
N GLY A 379 5.85 8.34 33.47
CA GLY A 379 5.92 8.90 34.84
C GLY A 379 5.38 10.33 34.94
N ASP A 380 4.57 10.76 33.98
CA ASP A 380 3.93 12.07 34.03
C ASP A 380 2.78 12.01 35.04
N PRO A 381 2.65 12.99 35.96
CA PRO A 381 1.53 13.04 36.88
C PRO A 381 0.25 13.39 36.11
N VAL A 382 -0.41 12.39 35.54
CA VAL A 382 -1.71 12.57 34.90
C VAL A 382 -2.76 12.71 36.00
N SER A 383 -3.41 13.85 36.10
CA SER A 383 -4.44 14.10 37.10
C SER A 383 -5.69 13.24 36.88
N GLN A 384 -5.84 12.20 37.69
CA GLN A 384 -7.07 11.50 38.13
C GLN A 384 -8.43 11.89 37.50
N SER A 385 -8.71 11.57 36.23
CA SER A 385 -10.12 11.64 35.78
C SER A 385 -10.45 10.65 34.67
N THR A 386 -11.55 9.93 34.86
CA THR A 386 -12.29 9.26 33.79
C THR A 386 -12.76 10.33 32.80
N ILE A 387 -12.38 10.17 31.53
CA ILE A 387 -12.81 11.06 30.45
C ILE A 387 -14.05 10.44 29.80
N THR A 388 -15.16 11.17 29.75
CA THR A 388 -16.41 10.69 29.14
C THR A 388 -16.58 11.27 27.74
N ASN A 389 -17.10 10.46 26.83
CA ASN A 389 -17.49 10.89 25.49
C ASN A 389 -18.94 11.37 25.52
N PRO A 390 -19.20 12.70 25.47
CA PRO A 390 -20.55 13.23 25.59
C PRO A 390 -21.45 12.88 24.40
N TYR A 391 -20.88 12.36 23.31
CA TYR A 391 -21.60 11.98 22.10
C TYR A 391 -21.93 10.49 22.06
N PHE A 392 -21.45 9.70 23.01
CA PHE A 392 -21.70 8.26 23.04
C PHE A 392 -23.19 7.93 23.19
N LYS A 393 -23.66 6.95 22.41
CA LYS A 393 -25.03 6.44 22.46
C LYS A 393 -25.03 4.94 22.61
N THR A 394 -25.79 4.43 23.58
CA THR A 394 -25.97 2.99 23.80
C THR A 394 -26.79 2.32 22.70
N THR A 395 -27.54 3.10 21.91
CA THR A 395 -28.31 2.62 20.75
C THR A 395 -27.45 2.31 19.53
N ASP A 396 -26.25 2.87 19.45
CA ASP A 396 -25.29 2.53 18.41
C ASP A 396 -24.68 1.18 18.78
N THR A 397 -24.77 0.20 17.90
CA THR A 397 -24.45 -1.21 18.19
C THR A 397 -23.10 -1.66 17.64
N THR A 398 -22.57 -0.94 16.65
CA THR A 398 -21.28 -1.24 16.01
C THR A 398 -20.25 -0.14 16.30
N LEU A 399 -18.96 -0.48 16.20
CA LEU A 399 -17.87 0.50 16.31
C LEU A 399 -18.00 1.59 15.24
N ALA A 400 -18.46 1.23 14.04
CA ALA A 400 -18.66 2.16 12.93
C ALA A 400 -19.76 3.20 13.21
N GLU A 401 -20.88 2.79 13.80
CA GLU A 401 -21.95 3.70 14.22
C GLU A 401 -21.47 4.63 15.34
N ARG A 402 -20.81 4.07 16.37
CA ARG A 402 -20.28 4.86 17.50
C ARG A 402 -19.26 5.89 17.02
N THR A 403 -18.36 5.50 16.11
CA THR A 403 -17.37 6.39 15.50
C THR A 403 -18.05 7.49 14.70
N ALA A 404 -19.03 7.15 13.85
CA ALA A 404 -19.78 8.15 13.07
C ALA A 404 -20.55 9.13 13.97
N THR A 405 -21.18 8.64 15.05
CA THR A 405 -21.89 9.49 16.02
C THR A 405 -20.93 10.43 16.74
N TYR A 406 -19.78 9.94 17.21
CA TYR A 406 -18.74 10.78 17.83
C TYR A 406 -18.26 11.85 16.84
N LEU A 407 -17.89 11.48 15.63
CA LEU A 407 -17.36 12.41 14.62
C LEU A 407 -18.37 13.49 14.28
N LYS A 408 -19.64 13.14 14.03
CA LYS A 408 -20.69 14.14 13.74
C LYS A 408 -20.99 15.04 14.94
N GLY A 409 -21.03 14.47 16.14
CA GLY A 409 -21.29 15.23 17.35
C GLY A 409 -20.17 16.22 17.68
N PHE A 410 -18.93 15.74 17.63
CA PHE A 410 -17.75 16.52 18.02
C PHE A 410 -17.28 17.49 16.93
N LEU A 411 -17.41 17.11 15.66
CA LEU A 411 -16.83 17.84 14.53
C LEU A 411 -17.89 18.51 13.64
N GLY A 412 -19.17 18.44 14.02
CA GLY A 412 -20.29 18.92 13.20
C GLY A 412 -20.20 20.41 12.86
N GLU A 413 -19.75 21.26 13.78
CA GLU A 413 -19.53 22.69 13.54
C GLU A 413 -18.44 22.96 12.49
N TYR A 414 -17.58 21.98 12.22
CA TYR A 414 -16.50 22.03 11.23
C TYR A 414 -16.83 21.26 9.96
N GLY A 415 -18.11 20.94 9.73
CA GLY A 415 -18.62 20.40 8.46
C GLY A 415 -18.69 18.88 8.37
N ILE A 416 -18.39 18.14 9.44
CA ILE A 416 -18.56 16.68 9.45
C ILE A 416 -20.03 16.32 9.66
N ASN A 417 -20.65 15.77 8.62
CA ASN A 417 -22.06 15.36 8.59
C ASN A 417 -22.22 13.99 7.90
N ASP A 418 -23.45 13.52 7.73
CA ASP A 418 -23.73 12.21 7.12
C ASP A 418 -23.20 12.08 5.69
N ASP A 419 -23.25 13.14 4.89
CA ASP A 419 -22.73 13.13 3.51
C ASP A 419 -21.21 12.98 3.49
N VAL A 420 -20.51 13.65 4.39
CA VAL A 420 -19.05 13.52 4.54
C VAL A 420 -18.67 12.11 4.99
N ILE A 421 -19.38 11.55 5.96
CA ILE A 421 -19.15 10.17 6.41
C ILE A 421 -19.40 9.17 5.28
N ALA A 422 -20.47 9.35 4.52
CA ALA A 422 -20.79 8.51 3.36
C ALA A 422 -19.72 8.62 2.26
N ALA A 423 -19.22 9.83 1.99
CA ALA A 423 -18.15 10.06 1.02
C ALA A 423 -16.84 9.38 1.43
N ILE A 424 -16.42 9.48 2.69
CA ILE A 424 -15.23 8.79 3.20
C ILE A 424 -15.36 7.28 3.00
N ARG A 425 -16.51 6.69 3.39
CA ARG A 425 -16.77 5.26 3.20
C ARG A 425 -16.77 4.87 1.74
N ALA A 426 -17.41 5.63 0.86
CA ALA A 426 -17.44 5.35 -0.58
C ALA A 426 -16.04 5.42 -1.23
N ASN A 427 -15.21 6.36 -0.76
CA ASN A 427 -13.83 6.49 -1.24
C ASN A 427 -12.97 5.31 -0.76
N LEU A 428 -13.13 4.88 0.50
CA LEU A 428 -12.27 3.87 1.12
C LEU A 428 -12.73 2.43 0.98
N LEU A 429 -14.03 2.12 0.84
CA LEU A 429 -14.54 0.74 0.84
C LEU A 429 -14.80 0.21 -0.57
N GLU A 430 -14.43 -1.05 -0.80
CA GLU A 430 -14.87 -1.86 -1.95
C GLU A 430 -15.60 -3.11 -1.47
N GLU A 431 -16.53 -3.60 -2.30
CA GLU A 431 -17.23 -4.87 -2.08
C GLU A 431 -16.27 -6.05 -2.31
N VAL A 432 -16.48 -7.12 -1.55
CA VAL A 432 -15.63 -8.33 -1.51
C VAL A 432 -16.20 -9.45 -2.37
#